data_AF-A0A2W5U7X3-F1
#
_entry.id   AF-A0A2W5U7X3-F1
#
_cell.length_a   1.000
_cell.length_b   1.000
_cell.length_c   1.000
_cell.angle_alpha   90.00
_cell.angle_beta   90.00
_cell.angle_gamma   90.00
#
_symmetry.space_group_name_H-M   'P 1'
#
loop_
_entity.id
_entity.type
_entity.pdbx_description
1 polymer ?
#
loop_
_entity_poly.entity_id
_entity_poly.type
_entity_poly.pdbx_seq_one_letter_code
_entity_poly.pdbx_strand_id
1 'polypeptide(L)'
;AVGVISLMLIENKFTGSQILFEVTSAFGTVGLTTGITPSLQGSSQIILCFIMYLGRIGPITLVTALAGQDKARRFSYPEERPFIG
;
A
#
# COMPACT_ATOMS: atom_id res chain seq x y z
N ALA A 1 8.70 -8.68 4.65
CA ALA A 1 9.32 -9.80 5.40
C ALA A 1 8.50 -10.18 6.63
N VAL A 2 8.33 -9.29 7.62
CA VAL A 2 7.62 -9.60 8.88
C VAL A 2 6.21 -10.13 8.68
N GLY A 3 5.41 -9.55 7.77
CA GLY A 3 4.05 -10.02 7.48
C GLY A 3 3.98 -11.45 6.92
N VAL A 4 4.92 -11.82 6.04
CA VAL A 4 5.03 -13.18 5.47
C VAL A 4 5.37 -14.19 6.57
N ILE A 5 6.37 -13.87 7.41
CA ILE A 5 6.81 -14.74 8.50
C ILE A 5 5.68 -14.92 9.52
N SER A 6 4.97 -13.84 9.86
CA SER A 6 3.84 -13.89 10.80
C SER A 6 2.71 -14.78 10.29
N LEU A 7 2.36 -14.67 9.00
CA LEU A 7 1.35 -15.54 8.39
C LEU A 7 1.80 -17.00 8.29
N MET A 8 3.07 -17.26 7.97
CA MET A 8 3.62 -18.62 7.97
C MET A 8 3.58 -19.29 9.35
N LEU A 9 3.78 -18.52 10.42
CA LEU A 9 3.74 -19.06 11.79
C LEU A 9 2.32 -19.36 12.27
N ILE A 10 1.34 -18.56 11.85
CA ILE A 10 -0.07 -18.74 12.22
C ILE A 10 -0.72 -19.82 11.36
N GLU A 11 -0.43 -19.83 10.06
CA GLU A 11 -1.07 -20.69 9.06
C GLU A 11 -0.13 -21.78 8.59
N ASN A 12 0.04 -22.82 9.41
CA ASN A 12 0.95 -23.93 9.13
C ASN A 12 0.43 -24.92 8.08
N LYS A 13 -0.73 -24.62 7.46
CA LYS A 13 -1.46 -25.50 6.53
C LYS A 13 -1.27 -25.13 5.07
N PHE A 14 -0.84 -23.91 4.77
CA PHE A 14 -0.71 -23.40 3.40
C PHE A 14 0.73 -23.43 2.91
N THR A 15 0.90 -23.54 1.59
CA THR A 15 2.21 -23.54 0.96
C THR A 15 2.81 -22.13 1.02
N GLY A 16 4.13 -22.04 1.24
CA GLY A 16 4.81 -20.74 1.32
C GLY A 16 4.64 -19.84 0.09
N SER A 17 4.49 -20.43 -1.11
CA SER A 17 4.20 -19.68 -2.34
C SER A 17 2.84 -18.99 -2.34
N GLN A 18 1.81 -19.61 -1.74
CA GLN A 18 0.47 -19.02 -1.62
C GLN A 18 0.50 -17.82 -0.66
N ILE A 19 1.18 -17.96 0.47
CA ILE A 19 1.33 -16.87 1.46
C ILE A 19 2.11 -15.70 0.85
N LEU A 20 3.20 -15.98 0.12
CA LEU A 20 3.97 -14.95 -0.58
C LEU A 20 3.12 -14.21 -1.61
N PHE A 21 2.29 -14.94 -2.37
CA PHE A 21 1.38 -14.33 -3.33
C PHE A 21 0.34 -13.43 -2.66
N GLU A 22 -0.32 -13.90 -1.60
CA GLU A 22 -1.29 -13.11 -0.84
C GLU A 22 -0.68 -11.83 -0.27
N VAL A 23 0.49 -11.93 0.38
CA VAL A 23 1.14 -10.77 0.98
C VAL A 23 1.58 -9.77 -0.08
N THR A 24 2.09 -10.24 -1.23
CA THR A 24 2.51 -9.36 -2.33
C THR A 24 1.30 -8.67 -2.98
N SER A 25 0.22 -9.41 -3.20
CA SER A 25 -1.05 -8.88 -3.73
C SER A 25 -1.68 -7.86 -2.78
N ALA A 26 -1.70 -8.15 -1.47
CA ALA A 26 -2.20 -7.25 -0.43
C ALA A 26 -1.37 -5.96 -0.36
N PHE A 27 -0.04 -6.08 -0.40
CA PHE A 27 0.85 -4.91 -0.40
C PHE A 27 0.64 -4.01 -1.62
N GLY A 28 0.46 -4.60 -2.80
CA GLY A 28 0.14 -3.85 -4.01
C GLY A 28 -1.31 -3.35 -4.07
N THR A 29 -2.17 -3.70 -3.11
CA THR A 29 -3.63 -3.51 -3.16
C THR A 29 -4.26 -4.02 -4.47
N VAL A 30 -3.72 -5.12 -5.01
CA VAL A 30 -4.12 -5.69 -6.31
C VAL A 30 -5.47 -6.40 -6.21
N GLY A 31 -5.76 -7.02 -5.06
CA GLY A 31 -7.03 -7.71 -4.79
C GLY A 31 -7.14 -9.11 -5.38
N LEU A 32 -6.05 -9.66 -5.92
CA LEU A 32 -5.99 -11.04 -6.38
C LEU A 32 -5.66 -11.99 -5.23
N THR A 33 -6.26 -13.18 -5.24
CA THR A 33 -6.04 -14.22 -4.24
C THR A 33 -5.80 -15.57 -4.90
N THR A 34 -5.03 -16.43 -4.22
CA THR A 34 -4.94 -17.86 -4.56
C THR A 34 -6.14 -18.67 -4.06
N GLY A 35 -7.13 -18.02 -3.43
CA GLY A 35 -8.33 -18.62 -2.87
C GLY A 35 -8.25 -18.97 -1.38
N ILE A 36 -7.11 -18.66 -0.72
CA ILE A 36 -6.91 -18.96 0.70
C ILE A 36 -7.42 -17.86 1.64
N THR A 37 -7.63 -16.64 1.16
CA THR A 37 -8.07 -15.50 1.99
C THR A 37 -9.33 -15.75 2.84
N PRO A 38 -10.37 -16.47 2.35
CA PRO A 38 -11.57 -16.77 3.14
C PRO A 38 -11.35 -17.81 4.24
N SER A 39 -10.35 -18.68 4.08
CA SER A 39 -10.04 -19.77 5.01
C SER A 39 -8.94 -19.42 6.02
N LEU A 40 -8.40 -18.20 5.94
CA LEU A 40 -7.47 -17.64 6.91
C LEU A 40 -8.15 -17.39 8.26
N GLN A 41 -7.39 -17.61 9.33
CA GLN A 41 -7.77 -17.28 10.70
C GLN A 41 -7.96 -15.76 10.87
N GLY A 42 -8.83 -15.34 11.80
CA GLY A 42 -9.14 -13.91 11.98
C GLY A 42 -7.92 -13.04 12.30
N SER A 43 -6.92 -13.57 13.00
CA SER A 43 -5.62 -12.91 13.24
C SER A 43 -4.85 -12.65 11.95
N SER A 44 -4.80 -13.65 11.06
CA SER A 44 -4.19 -13.58 9.72
C SER A 44 -4.85 -12.51 8.84
N GLN A 45 -6.18 -12.40 8.90
CA GLN A 45 -6.95 -11.39 8.17
C GLN A 45 -6.65 -9.97 8.66
N ILE A 46 -6.53 -9.77 9.98
CA ILE A 46 -6.14 -8.47 10.54
C ILE A 46 -4.76 -8.05 10.04
N ILE A 47 -3.79 -8.98 10.02
CA ILE A 47 -2.44 -8.71 9.50
C ILE A 47 -2.50 -8.32 8.02
N LEU A 48 -3.29 -9.02 7.19
CA LEU A 48 -3.48 -8.65 5.79
C LEU A 48 -4.12 -7.28 5.62
N CYS A 49 -5.12 -6.92 6.43
CA CYS A 49 -5.71 -5.58 6.42
C CYS A 49 -4.66 -4.50 6.71
N PHE A 50 -3.78 -4.71 7.70
CA PHE A 50 -2.68 -3.79 7.97
C PHE A 50 -1.71 -3.67 6.79
N ILE A 51 -1.40 -4.79 6.13
CA ILE A 51 -0.52 -4.80 4.95
C ILE A 51 -1.16 -4.02 3.79
N MET A 52 -2.46 -4.18 3.54
CA MET A 52 -3.18 -3.41 2.51
C MET A 52 -3.19 -1.91 2.82
N TYR A 53 -3.42 -1.54 4.08
CA TYR A 53 -3.42 -0.15 4.52
C TYR A 53 -2.04 0.49 4.30
N LEU A 54 -0.97 -0.19 4.74
CA LEU A 54 0.41 0.24 4.54
C LEU A 54 0.78 0.32 3.04
N GLY A 55 0.35 -0.67 2.26
CA GLY A 55 0.53 -0.72 0.81
C GLY A 55 -0.06 0.49 0.09
N ARG A 56 -1.26 0.93 0.50
CA ARG A 56 -1.91 2.12 -0.06
C ARG A 56 -1.31 3.45 0.42
N ILE A 57 -0.86 3.52 1.68
CA ILE A 57 -0.29 4.74 2.27
C ILE A 57 1.12 5.03 1.75
N GLY A 58 1.88 3.99 1.41
CA GLY A 58 3.23 4.14 0.86
C GLY A 58 3.30 5.13 -0.30
N PRO A 59 2.52 4.93 -1.38
CA PRO A 59 2.49 5.86 -2.52
C PRO A 59 2.09 7.29 -2.15
N ILE A 60 1.06 7.48 -1.32
CA ILE A 60 0.62 8.82 -0.90
C ILE A 60 1.72 9.53 -0.13
N THR A 61 2.32 8.83 0.83
CA THR A 61 3.42 9.36 1.65
C THR A 61 4.62 9.72 0.79
N LEU A 62 4.97 8.86 -0.17
CA LEU A 62 6.05 9.11 -1.13
C LEU A 62 5.77 10.37 -1.96
N VAL A 63 4.56 10.50 -2.53
CA VAL A 63 4.16 11.68 -3.29
C VAL A 63 4.25 12.94 -2.43
N THR A 64 3.74 12.90 -1.20
CA THR A 64 3.81 14.06 -0.29
C THR A 64 5.22 14.41 0.13
N ALA A 65 6.09 13.42 0.36
CA ALA A 65 7.49 13.66 0.71
C ALA A 65 8.28 14.28 -0.46
N LEU A 66 7.94 13.91 -1.70
CA LEU A 66 8.53 14.48 -2.91
C LEU A 66 7.96 15.87 -3.23
N ALA A 67 6.64 16.06 -3.10
CA ALA A 67 5.94 17.31 -3.41
C ALA A 67 6.09 18.37 -2.30
N GLY A 68 6.34 17.97 -1.05
CA GLY A 68 6.47 18.86 0.11
C GLY A 68 7.72 19.75 0.10
N GLN A 69 8.49 19.78 -0.98
CA GLN A 69 9.65 20.67 -1.15
C GLN A 69 9.32 22.00 -1.83
N ASP A 70 8.04 22.40 -1.89
CA ASP A 70 7.69 23.78 -2.24
C ASP A 70 8.07 24.71 -1.09
N LYS A 71 9.33 25.16 -1.11
CA LYS A 71 9.80 26.32 -0.38
C LYS A 71 8.79 27.43 -0.65
N ALA A 72 8.04 27.84 0.39
CA ALA A 72 7.02 28.87 0.28
C ALA A 72 7.54 30.02 -0.60
N ARG A 73 7.08 30.06 -1.86
CA ARG A 73 7.57 31.04 -2.84
C ARG A 73 7.06 32.39 -2.35
N ARG A 74 7.94 33.11 -1.67
CA ARG A 74 7.67 34.45 -1.12
C ARG A 74 7.67 35.53 -2.20
N PHE A 75 7.59 35.14 -3.47
CA PHE A 75 7.51 36.02 -4.61
C PHE A 75 6.35 35.56 -5.50
N SER A 76 5.48 36.51 -5.82
CA SER A 76 4.36 36.31 -6.74
C SER A 76 4.81 36.74 -8.13
N TYR A 77 4.53 35.94 -9.15
CA TYR A 77 4.75 36.34 -10.54
C TYR A 77 3.63 37.31 -10.96
N PRO A 78 3.91 38.30 -11.83
CA PRO A 78 2.88 39.20 -12.34
C PRO A 78 1.77 38.39 -13.03
N GLU A 79 0.52 38.62 -12.65
CA GLU A 79 -0.63 38.00 -13.29
C GLU A 79 -0.83 38.60 -14.69
N GLU A 80 -0.42 37.88 -15.72
CA GLU A 80 -0.78 38.21 -17.09
C GLU A 80 -2.22 37.73 -17.34
N ARG A 81 -3.08 38.59 -17.90
CA ARG A 81 -4.44 38.21 -18.30
C ARG A 81 -4.34 37.51 -19.65
N PRO A 82 -4.52 36.18 -19.77
CA PRO A 82 -4.54 35.55 -21.06
C PRO A 82 -5.76 36.10 -21.81
N PHE A 83 -5.52 36.86 -22.87
CA PHE A 83 -6.56 37.22 -23.83
C PHE A 83 -6.99 35.95 -24.55
N ILE A 84 -8.06 35.33 -24.05
CA ILE A 84 -8.79 34.30 -24.77
C ILE A 84 -9.73 35.09 -25.68
N GLY A 85 -9.34 35.19 -26.95
CA GLY A 85 -10.21 35.68 -28.02
C GLY A 85 -11.37 34.73 -28.26
#